data_AF-A0A7J6RI43-F1
#
_entry.id   AF-A0A7J6RI43-F1
#
_cell.length_a   1.000
_cell.length_b   1.000
_cell.length_c   1.000
_cell.angle_alpha   90.00
_cell.angle_beta   90.00
_cell.angle_gamma   90.00
#
_symmetry.space_group_name_H-M   'P 1'
#
loop_
_entity.id
_entity.type
_entity.pdbx_description
1 polymer ?
#
loop_
_entity_poly.entity_id
_entity_poly.type
_entity_poly.pdbx_seq_one_letter_code
_entity_poly.pdbx_strand_id
1 'polypeptide(L)'
;MTPATVLDSVSQFYILSPRGDTIITRDFRGDIVKGTAEIFFRKAKFWNGGEPPPIFNLDGISFIYVKRSGLYFVLTTQCNVSPMWAIELLNNMIKVIKDYCGVLNEESLRKNFVLVYEILDEMIDFGIPQTTNTEVLRSCVHNEAIMVSDSPGTATGILSSLPTFNTSRTMPSTAVHRPIGPVAQHVPQAPPQVPVSAANSTIAAAQSVASSVLSTATSAVSSMAAGHIPGKAAAGDQKNEIFVDILERLTVLMNAQGQVLNSSIDGSIQMKSYLTGNPELRLALNDDLEILSQPREAAPMPNYGGGPQQAVVPLDDCTFHPRVDLNDFDSQRILSFVPPDGEFSVMNYRIDSEFRPPFRVTPFVDSVSQYKVELVIKIRAEVPESNYGGNIQMTIPTPPGTASVNCDMSAVGG
;
A
#
# COMPACT_ATOMS: atom_id res chain seq x y z
N MET A 1 -16.49 30.63 -31.97
CA MET A 1 -17.17 29.52 -31.26
C MET A 1 -16.08 28.57 -30.78
N THR A 2 -15.64 28.74 -29.55
CA THR A 2 -14.80 27.75 -28.86
C THR A 2 -15.60 26.45 -28.72
N PRO A 3 -14.98 25.27 -28.93
CA PRO A 3 -15.69 24.02 -28.74
C PRO A 3 -16.07 23.92 -27.25
N ALA A 4 -17.32 23.56 -26.98
CA ALA A 4 -17.77 23.24 -25.64
C ALA A 4 -16.77 22.25 -25.03
N THR A 5 -16.25 22.55 -23.85
CA THR A 5 -15.43 21.63 -23.06
C THR A 5 -16.20 20.32 -22.99
N VAL A 6 -15.76 19.31 -23.73
CA VAL A 6 -16.37 17.98 -23.68
C VAL A 6 -16.09 17.49 -22.27
N LEU A 7 -17.11 17.47 -21.42
CA LEU A 7 -17.00 16.90 -20.09
C LEU A 7 -16.60 15.44 -20.27
N ASP A 8 -15.51 15.05 -19.60
CA ASP A 8 -15.10 13.66 -19.53
C ASP A 8 -16.29 12.84 -19.02
N SER A 9 -16.78 11.94 -19.86
CA SER A 9 -17.99 11.18 -19.57
C SER A 9 -17.90 9.75 -20.06
N VAL A 10 -18.53 8.86 -19.30
CA VAL A 10 -18.62 7.44 -19.57
C VAL A 10 -20.02 7.08 -20.06
N SER A 11 -20.11 6.13 -20.97
CA SER A 11 -21.37 5.71 -21.57
C SER A 11 -21.97 4.51 -20.85
N GLN A 12 -21.18 3.44 -20.64
CA GLN A 12 -21.65 2.23 -19.98
C GLN A 12 -20.57 1.67 -19.04
N PHE A 13 -21.03 0.99 -18.00
CA PHE A 13 -20.21 0.18 -17.10
C PHE A 13 -20.76 -1.25 -17.06
N TYR A 14 -19.88 -2.25 -17.13
CA TYR A 14 -20.29 -3.64 -16.95
C TYR A 14 -19.21 -4.49 -16.30
N ILE A 15 -19.66 -5.54 -15.63
CA ILE A 15 -18.81 -6.55 -14.98
C ILE A 15 -19.08 -7.90 -15.62
N LEU A 16 -18.04 -8.55 -16.13
CA LEU A 16 -18.13 -9.87 -16.75
C LEU A 16 -17.43 -10.93 -15.91
N SER A 17 -18.02 -12.13 -15.92
CA SER A 17 -17.40 -13.34 -15.39
C SER A 17 -16.15 -13.71 -16.22
N PRO A 18 -15.28 -14.60 -15.71
CA PRO A 18 -14.14 -15.12 -16.50
C PRO A 18 -14.59 -15.82 -17.80
N ARG A 19 -15.85 -16.26 -17.87
CA ARG A 19 -16.46 -16.93 -19.02
C ARG A 19 -17.10 -15.97 -20.01
N GLY A 20 -17.25 -14.69 -19.65
CA GLY A 20 -17.88 -13.66 -20.46
C GLY A 20 -19.36 -13.40 -20.13
N ASP A 21 -19.89 -14.04 -19.09
CA ASP A 21 -21.27 -13.81 -18.66
C ASP A 21 -21.38 -12.43 -18.02
N THR A 22 -22.40 -11.66 -18.41
CA THR A 22 -22.65 -10.35 -17.80
C THR A 22 -23.24 -10.54 -16.40
N ILE A 23 -22.56 -10.02 -15.38
CA ILE A 23 -23.01 -10.03 -13.99
C ILE A 23 -23.76 -8.72 -13.69
N ILE A 24 -23.14 -7.59 -14.04
CA ILE A 24 -23.70 -6.25 -13.89
C ILE A 24 -23.59 -5.53 -15.23
N THR A 25 -24.63 -4.79 -15.59
CA THR A 25 -24.59 -3.88 -16.75
C THR A 25 -25.38 -2.62 -16.42
N ARG A 26 -24.72 -1.47 -16.52
CA ARG A 26 -25.33 -0.16 -16.30
C ARG A 26 -25.02 0.73 -17.48
N ASP A 27 -26.07 1.15 -18.16
CA ASP A 27 -25.99 2.09 -19.27
C ASP A 27 -26.39 3.49 -18.79
N PHE A 28 -25.43 4.41 -18.71
CA PHE A 28 -25.68 5.75 -18.18
C PHE A 28 -26.27 6.70 -19.23
N ARG A 29 -25.93 6.50 -20.51
CA ARG A 29 -26.23 7.47 -21.59
C ARG A 29 -27.15 6.93 -22.68
N GLY A 30 -27.21 5.61 -22.86
CA GLY A 30 -28.00 4.98 -23.92
C GLY A 30 -27.45 5.20 -25.33
N ASP A 31 -26.20 5.66 -25.46
CA ASP A 31 -25.61 6.04 -26.75
C ASP A 31 -24.82 4.90 -27.42
N ILE A 32 -24.51 3.82 -26.70
CA ILE A 32 -23.75 2.67 -27.20
C ILE A 32 -24.68 1.53 -27.64
N VAL A 33 -24.27 0.83 -28.71
CA VAL A 33 -25.00 -0.31 -29.28
C VAL A 33 -25.06 -1.47 -28.28
N LYS A 34 -26.20 -2.18 -28.24
CA LYS A 34 -26.37 -3.39 -27.43
C LYS A 34 -25.42 -4.51 -27.89
N GLY A 35 -24.99 -5.37 -26.96
CA GLY A 35 -24.06 -6.46 -27.26
C GLY A 35 -22.58 -6.08 -27.19
N THR A 36 -22.27 -4.84 -26.81
CA THR A 36 -20.89 -4.32 -26.66
C THR A 36 -20.04 -5.15 -25.68
N ALA A 37 -20.66 -5.70 -24.61
CA ALA A 37 -19.99 -6.61 -23.67
C ALA A 37 -19.47 -7.90 -24.34
N GLU A 38 -20.23 -8.48 -25.27
CA GLU A 38 -19.82 -9.68 -26.01
C GLU A 38 -18.71 -9.37 -27.00
N ILE A 39 -18.81 -8.22 -27.68
CA ILE A 39 -17.78 -7.71 -28.60
C ILE A 39 -16.46 -7.53 -27.84
N PHE A 40 -16.51 -6.86 -26.69
CA PHE A 40 -15.36 -6.70 -25.79
C PHE A 40 -14.76 -8.05 -25.42
N PHE A 41 -15.57 -8.97 -24.88
CA PHE A 41 -15.05 -10.25 -24.36
C PHE A 41 -14.39 -11.08 -25.45
N ARG A 42 -15.01 -11.17 -26.63
CA ARG A 42 -14.44 -11.86 -27.79
C ARG A 42 -13.12 -11.21 -28.24
N LYS A 43 -13.08 -9.87 -28.32
CA LYS A 43 -11.88 -9.15 -28.73
C LYS A 43 -10.75 -9.30 -27.71
N ALA A 44 -11.08 -9.24 -26.43
CA ALA A 44 -10.11 -9.35 -25.34
C ALA A 44 -9.53 -10.77 -25.24
N LYS A 45 -10.35 -11.81 -25.44
CA LYS A 45 -9.90 -13.21 -25.39
C LYS A 45 -9.05 -13.61 -26.58
N PHE A 46 -9.35 -13.09 -27.77
CA PHE A 46 -8.65 -13.41 -29.01
C PHE A 46 -7.78 -12.24 -29.49
N TRP A 47 -7.14 -11.54 -28.55
CA TRP A 47 -6.26 -10.44 -28.91
C TRP A 47 -4.98 -10.95 -29.60
N ASN A 48 -4.59 -10.28 -30.67
CA ASN A 48 -3.37 -10.62 -31.41
C ASN A 48 -2.15 -10.28 -30.54
N GLY A 49 -1.40 -11.29 -30.11
CA GLY A 49 -0.17 -11.08 -29.34
C GLY A 49 -0.32 -11.23 -27.82
N GLY A 50 -1.41 -11.82 -27.30
CA GLY A 50 -1.56 -12.17 -25.88
C GLY A 50 -2.73 -11.45 -25.24
N GLU A 51 -2.48 -10.75 -24.12
CA GLU A 51 -3.51 -9.94 -23.46
C GLU A 51 -3.66 -8.57 -24.14
N PRO A 52 -4.89 -8.04 -24.25
CA PRO A 52 -5.13 -6.72 -24.82
C PRO A 52 -4.56 -5.61 -23.93
N PRO A 53 -4.28 -4.42 -24.48
CA PRO A 53 -3.93 -3.27 -23.67
C PRO A 53 -5.13 -2.84 -22.81
N PRO A 54 -4.93 -2.24 -21.62
CA PRO A 54 -6.02 -1.81 -20.72
C PRO A 54 -7.05 -0.90 -21.37
N ILE A 55 -6.64 -0.18 -22.42
CA ILE A 55 -7.52 0.67 -23.23
C ILE A 55 -7.31 0.35 -24.71
N PHE A 56 -8.40 0.15 -25.43
CA PHE A 56 -8.39 0.06 -26.89
C PHE A 56 -9.68 0.60 -27.47
N ASN A 57 -9.61 1.09 -28.71
CA ASN A 57 -10.78 1.58 -29.44
C ASN A 57 -11.22 0.54 -30.49
N LEU A 58 -12.52 0.32 -30.60
CA LEU A 58 -13.12 -0.52 -31.63
C LEU A 58 -14.42 0.13 -32.10
N ASP A 59 -14.51 0.36 -33.42
CA ASP A 59 -15.67 0.96 -34.09
C ASP A 59 -16.13 2.30 -33.47
N GLY A 60 -15.18 3.13 -33.01
CA GLY A 60 -15.47 4.43 -32.39
C GLY A 60 -15.84 4.36 -30.90
N ILE A 61 -15.86 3.16 -30.31
CA ILE A 61 -16.07 2.95 -28.88
C ILE A 61 -14.72 2.65 -28.22
N SER A 62 -14.35 3.46 -27.24
CA SER A 62 -13.20 3.20 -26.38
C SER A 62 -13.61 2.28 -25.25
N PHE A 63 -12.93 1.14 -25.15
CA PHE A 63 -13.07 0.17 -24.06
C PHE A 63 -11.92 0.39 -23.09
N ILE A 64 -12.26 0.62 -21.82
CA ILE A 64 -11.31 0.75 -20.71
C ILE A 64 -11.61 -0.41 -19.77
N TYR A 65 -10.64 -1.28 -19.51
CA TYR A 65 -10.88 -2.43 -18.65
C TYR A 65 -9.77 -2.69 -17.65
N VAL A 66 -10.16 -3.28 -16.52
CA VAL A 66 -9.25 -3.80 -15.50
C VAL A 66 -9.72 -5.20 -15.11
N LYS A 67 -8.77 -6.13 -14.99
CA LYS A 67 -9.02 -7.49 -14.51
C LYS A 67 -8.67 -7.60 -13.02
N ARG A 68 -9.64 -7.97 -12.18
CA ARG A 68 -9.46 -8.17 -10.73
C ARG A 68 -10.19 -9.44 -10.29
N SER A 69 -9.52 -10.30 -9.52
CA SER A 69 -10.10 -11.58 -9.05
C SER A 69 -10.69 -12.45 -10.17
N GLY A 70 -10.11 -12.40 -11.38
CA GLY A 70 -10.61 -13.11 -12.57
C GLY A 70 -11.82 -12.48 -13.27
N LEU A 71 -12.44 -11.46 -12.68
CA LEU A 71 -13.54 -10.69 -13.26
C LEU A 71 -13.01 -9.57 -14.17
N TYR A 72 -13.78 -9.25 -15.21
CA TYR A 72 -13.51 -8.09 -16.07
C TYR A 72 -14.42 -6.94 -15.67
N PHE A 73 -13.82 -5.83 -15.27
CA PHE A 73 -14.52 -4.56 -15.05
C PHE A 73 -14.25 -3.67 -16.25
N VAL A 74 -15.30 -3.16 -16.89
CA VAL A 74 -15.18 -2.45 -18.15
C VAL A 74 -16.02 -1.18 -18.14
N LEU A 75 -15.40 -0.08 -18.53
CA LEU A 75 -16.06 1.16 -18.92
C LEU A 75 -15.97 1.32 -20.43
N THR A 76 -17.04 1.84 -21.02
CA THR A 76 -17.04 2.25 -22.42
C THR A 76 -17.39 3.72 -22.56
N THR A 77 -16.81 4.36 -23.57
CA THR A 77 -17.11 5.76 -23.91
C THR A 77 -16.93 5.98 -25.40
N GLN A 78 -17.74 6.88 -25.97
CA GLN A 78 -17.55 7.41 -27.32
C GLN A 78 -16.83 8.77 -27.31
N CYS A 79 -16.62 9.35 -26.12
CA CYS A 79 -15.92 10.60 -25.96
C CYS A 79 -14.41 10.37 -25.90
N ASN A 80 -13.64 11.37 -26.35
CA ASN A 80 -12.20 11.37 -26.18
C ASN A 80 -11.86 11.78 -24.74
N VAL A 81 -11.79 10.80 -23.84
CA VAL A 81 -11.44 11.00 -22.43
C VAL A 81 -9.97 10.70 -22.17
N SER A 82 -9.41 11.33 -21.13
CA SER A 82 -8.06 10.98 -20.68
C SER A 82 -8.00 9.51 -20.24
N PRO A 83 -7.07 8.69 -20.79
CA PRO A 83 -6.85 7.31 -20.37
C PRO A 83 -6.66 7.14 -18.86
N MET A 84 -5.92 8.09 -18.25
CA MET A 84 -5.61 8.05 -16.83
C MET A 84 -6.86 8.28 -15.98
N TRP A 85 -7.69 9.26 -16.36
CA TRP A 85 -8.94 9.54 -15.67
C TRP A 85 -9.89 8.35 -15.72
N ALA A 86 -10.02 7.69 -16.88
CA ALA A 86 -10.91 6.55 -17.04
C ALA A 86 -10.46 5.33 -16.22
N ILE A 87 -9.15 5.06 -16.17
CA ILE A 87 -8.59 3.97 -15.34
C ILE A 87 -8.74 4.28 -13.85
N GLU A 88 -8.50 5.52 -13.44
CA GLU A 88 -8.66 5.96 -12.05
C GLU A 88 -10.12 5.83 -11.58
N LEU A 89 -11.06 6.33 -12.39
CA LEU A 89 -12.48 6.17 -12.14
C LEU A 89 -12.85 4.69 -11.99
N LEU A 90 -12.40 3.83 -12.91
CA LEU A 90 -12.67 2.40 -12.87
C LEU A 90 -12.11 1.73 -11.61
N ASN A 91 -10.86 2.03 -11.23
CA ASN A 91 -10.27 1.49 -10.00
C ASN A 91 -11.01 1.97 -8.75
N ASN A 92 -11.43 3.23 -8.70
CA ASN A 92 -12.21 3.77 -7.58
C ASN A 92 -13.61 3.14 -7.50
N MET A 93 -14.29 2.91 -8.63
CA MET A 93 -15.55 2.15 -8.66
C MET A 93 -15.36 0.73 -8.10
N ILE A 94 -14.31 0.03 -8.52
CA ILE A 94 -14.00 -1.33 -8.03
C ILE A 94 -13.74 -1.31 -6.52
N LYS A 95 -13.00 -0.30 -6.04
CA LYS A 95 -12.71 -0.13 -4.61
C LYS A 95 -14.00 0.06 -3.82
N VAL A 96 -14.87 1.00 -4.19
CA VAL A 96 -16.15 1.24 -3.50
C VAL A 96 -17.00 -0.02 -3.49
N ILE A 97 -17.17 -0.70 -4.63
CA ILE A 97 -17.92 -1.97 -4.70
C ILE A 97 -17.34 -3.02 -3.73
N LYS A 98 -16.01 -3.14 -3.67
CA LYS A 98 -15.34 -4.06 -2.73
C LYS A 98 -15.56 -3.65 -1.28
N ASP A 99 -15.47 -2.36 -0.95
CA ASP A 99 -15.64 -1.87 0.42
C ASP A 99 -17.05 -2.17 0.95
N TYR A 100 -18.08 -2.01 0.11
CA TYR A 100 -19.46 -2.35 0.46
C TYR A 100 -19.72 -3.87 0.51
N CYS A 101 -19.29 -4.62 -0.51
CA CYS A 101 -19.54 -6.06 -0.59
C CYS A 101 -18.58 -6.91 0.26
N GLY A 102 -17.50 -6.32 0.78
CA GLY A 102 -16.41 -6.98 1.53
C GLY A 102 -15.46 -7.80 0.63
N VAL A 103 -15.99 -8.78 -0.09
CA VAL A 103 -15.23 -9.66 -0.99
C VAL A 103 -15.66 -9.44 -2.43
N LEU A 104 -14.67 -9.33 -3.32
CA LEU A 104 -14.88 -9.13 -4.76
C LEU A 104 -14.75 -10.46 -5.52
N ASN A 105 -15.85 -11.21 -5.61
CA ASN A 105 -15.97 -12.44 -6.40
C ASN A 105 -17.35 -12.51 -7.09
N GLU A 106 -17.53 -13.48 -8.00
CA GLU A 106 -18.76 -13.62 -8.79
C GLU A 106 -20.00 -13.87 -7.91
N GLU A 107 -19.89 -14.71 -6.88
CA GLU A 107 -21.00 -15.04 -5.98
C GLU A 107 -21.47 -13.81 -5.19
N SER A 108 -20.53 -13.05 -4.63
CA SER A 108 -20.78 -11.83 -3.87
C SER A 108 -21.52 -10.79 -4.72
N LEU A 109 -21.06 -10.54 -5.95
CA LEU A 109 -21.71 -9.60 -6.86
C LEU A 109 -23.12 -10.05 -7.28
N ARG A 110 -23.31 -11.36 -7.52
CA ARG A 110 -24.63 -11.91 -7.86
C ARG A 110 -25.63 -11.85 -6.71
N LYS A 111 -25.18 -11.96 -5.46
CA LYS A 111 -26.05 -11.80 -4.28
C LYS A 111 -26.34 -10.32 -3.99
N ASN A 112 -25.37 -9.45 -4.24
CA ASN A 112 -25.44 -8.02 -3.92
C ASN A 112 -25.81 -7.13 -5.13
N PHE A 113 -26.46 -7.66 -6.18
CA PHE A 113 -26.69 -6.90 -7.41
C PHE A 113 -27.49 -5.60 -7.18
N VAL A 114 -28.50 -5.62 -6.29
CA VAL A 114 -29.29 -4.43 -5.94
C VAL A 114 -28.41 -3.35 -5.33
N LEU A 115 -27.57 -3.72 -4.37
CA LEU A 115 -26.60 -2.83 -3.73
C LEU A 115 -25.61 -2.25 -4.75
N VAL A 116 -25.09 -3.08 -5.66
CA VAL A 116 -24.16 -2.60 -6.69
C VAL A 116 -24.84 -1.59 -7.62
N TYR A 117 -26.10 -1.80 -8.01
CA TYR A 117 -26.84 -0.82 -8.83
C TYR A 117 -27.06 0.51 -8.09
N GLU A 118 -27.42 0.46 -6.81
CA GLU A 118 -27.56 1.66 -5.98
C GLU A 118 -26.24 2.43 -5.87
N ILE A 119 -25.13 1.73 -5.62
CA ILE A 119 -23.80 2.35 -5.59
C ILE A 119 -23.48 3.04 -6.92
N LEU A 120 -23.75 2.37 -8.05
CA LEU A 120 -23.46 2.94 -9.38
C LEU A 120 -24.28 4.19 -9.67
N ASP A 121 -25.55 4.21 -9.25
CA ASP A 121 -26.45 5.35 -9.45
C ASP A 121 -26.06 6.55 -8.57
N GLU A 122 -25.54 6.32 -7.36
CA GLU A 122 -25.02 7.40 -6.51
C GLU A 122 -23.63 7.88 -6.94
N MET A 123 -22.81 7.01 -7.56
CA MET A 123 -21.47 7.36 -8.00
C MET A 123 -21.45 8.16 -9.31
N ILE A 124 -22.34 7.84 -10.26
CA ILE A 124 -22.31 8.37 -11.62
C ILE A 124 -23.72 8.77 -12.05
N ASP A 125 -23.89 10.05 -12.35
CA ASP A 125 -25.12 10.58 -12.94
C ASP A 125 -24.87 10.95 -14.41
N PHE A 126 -25.67 10.39 -15.31
CA PHE A 126 -25.60 10.60 -16.77
C PHE A 126 -24.18 10.49 -17.37
N GLY A 127 -23.35 9.59 -16.83
CA GLY A 127 -21.99 9.36 -17.29
C GLY A 127 -20.94 10.29 -16.69
N ILE A 128 -21.33 11.16 -15.76
CA ILE A 128 -20.44 12.10 -15.06
C ILE A 128 -20.27 11.60 -13.61
N PRO A 129 -19.04 11.26 -13.18
CA PRO A 129 -18.78 10.88 -11.79
C PRO A 129 -19.05 12.03 -10.83
N GLN A 130 -19.84 11.75 -9.78
CA GLN A 130 -20.19 12.74 -8.75
C GLN A 130 -19.32 12.56 -7.51
N THR A 131 -19.34 11.38 -6.90
CA THR A 131 -18.55 11.07 -5.71
C THR A 131 -18.11 9.61 -5.74
N THR A 132 -16.83 9.37 -5.50
CA THR A 132 -16.22 8.03 -5.46
C THR A 132 -15.66 7.66 -4.09
N ASN A 133 -16.01 8.43 -3.06
CA ASN A 133 -15.57 8.20 -1.68
C ASN A 133 -16.62 7.37 -0.91
N THR A 134 -16.22 6.18 -0.47
CA THR A 134 -17.04 5.24 0.31
C THR A 134 -17.69 5.88 1.55
N GLU A 135 -16.98 6.77 2.27
CA GLU A 135 -17.51 7.40 3.49
C GLU A 135 -18.68 8.34 3.18
N VAL A 136 -18.54 9.11 2.10
CA VAL A 136 -19.56 10.08 1.69
C VAL A 136 -20.79 9.36 1.11
N LEU A 137 -20.56 8.28 0.36
CA LEU A 137 -21.63 7.45 -0.19
C LEU A 137 -22.41 6.69 0.89
N ARG A 138 -21.82 6.49 2.08
CA ARG A 138 -22.44 5.72 3.17
C ARG A 138 -23.78 6.29 3.64
N SER A 139 -24.01 7.59 3.51
CA SER A 139 -25.30 8.21 3.83
C SER A 139 -26.35 8.11 2.73
N CYS A 140 -25.94 7.80 1.49
CA CYS A 140 -26.82 7.74 0.33
C CYS A 140 -27.21 6.30 -0.05
N VAL A 141 -26.37 5.32 0.31
CA VAL A 141 -26.61 3.89 0.05
C VAL A 141 -27.33 3.25 1.23
N HIS A 142 -28.51 2.69 0.99
CA HIS A 142 -29.41 2.15 2.01
C HIS A 142 -29.43 0.62 2.06
N ASN A 143 -29.09 -0.07 0.98
CA ASN A 143 -29.09 -1.52 0.97
C ASN A 143 -27.92 -2.09 1.80
N GLU A 144 -28.20 -3.11 2.59
CA GLU A 144 -27.17 -3.81 3.37
C GLU A 144 -26.50 -4.92 2.54
N ALA A 145 -25.21 -5.11 2.78
CA ALA A 145 -24.42 -6.12 2.09
C ALA A 145 -24.68 -7.52 2.62
N ILE A 146 -24.94 -8.46 1.71
CA ILE A 146 -25.00 -9.89 1.98
C ILE A 146 -23.57 -10.44 1.99
N MET A 147 -23.10 -10.79 3.18
CA MET A 147 -21.74 -11.30 3.39
C MET A 147 -21.57 -12.69 2.78
N VAL A 148 -20.55 -12.86 1.94
CA VAL A 148 -20.13 -14.16 1.40
C VAL A 148 -18.80 -14.53 2.05
N SER A 149 -18.73 -15.70 2.69
CA SER A 149 -17.48 -16.19 3.28
C SER A 149 -16.54 -16.67 2.17
N ASP A 150 -15.27 -16.30 2.27
CA ASP A 150 -14.24 -16.68 1.29
C ASP A 150 -13.80 -18.13 1.58
N SER A 151 -14.52 -19.10 1.02
CA SER A 151 -14.18 -20.52 1.13
C SER A 151 -13.80 -21.08 -0.25
N PRO A 152 -12.53 -21.37 -0.53
CA PRO A 152 -12.18 -22.22 -1.66
C PRO A 152 -12.63 -23.64 -1.35
N GLY A 153 -13.50 -24.22 -2.17
CA GLY A 153 -14.08 -25.54 -1.94
C GLY A 153 -13.04 -26.63 -1.67
N THR A 154 -13.12 -27.25 -0.49
CA THR A 154 -12.63 -28.61 -0.25
C THR A 154 -13.83 -29.45 0.16
N ALA A 155 -14.14 -30.48 -0.63
CA ALA A 155 -15.11 -31.49 -0.25
C ALA A 155 -14.61 -32.22 1.00
N THR A 156 -15.28 -32.08 2.13
CA THR A 156 -15.05 -32.91 3.30
C THR A 156 -16.30 -33.71 3.62
N GLY A 157 -16.25 -34.97 3.22
CA GLY A 157 -17.06 -36.01 3.83
C GLY A 157 -16.72 -36.18 5.31
N ILE A 158 -17.77 -36.35 6.10
CA ILE A 158 -17.89 -37.24 7.26
C ILE A 158 -16.65 -37.36 8.17
N LEU A 159 -16.48 -36.45 9.12
CA LEU A 159 -15.89 -36.76 10.44
C LEU A 159 -16.54 -35.86 11.51
N SER A 160 -17.78 -36.20 11.85
CA SER A 160 -18.46 -35.75 13.06
C SER A 160 -18.11 -36.70 14.20
N SER A 161 -17.16 -36.34 15.08
CA SER A 161 -17.10 -36.72 16.51
C SER A 161 -15.72 -36.49 17.16
N LEU A 162 -15.37 -35.23 17.44
CA LEU A 162 -14.38 -34.92 18.50
C LEU A 162 -14.84 -33.64 19.23
N PRO A 163 -14.70 -33.58 20.58
CA PRO A 163 -15.37 -32.59 21.39
C PRO A 163 -14.69 -31.22 21.36
N THR A 164 -15.56 -30.21 21.37
CA THR A 164 -15.37 -28.77 21.39
C THR A 164 -14.32 -28.27 22.42
N PHE A 165 -13.28 -27.60 21.94
CA PHE A 165 -12.52 -26.63 22.75
C PHE A 165 -12.87 -25.21 22.27
N ASN A 166 -13.50 -24.47 23.18
CA ASN A 166 -14.00 -23.12 23.01
C ASN A 166 -12.85 -22.11 23.09
N THR A 167 -12.55 -21.37 22.01
CA THR A 167 -11.85 -20.08 22.09
C THR A 167 -12.41 -19.12 21.05
N SER A 168 -13.30 -18.25 21.52
CA SER A 168 -13.56 -16.96 20.88
C SER A 168 -12.71 -15.89 21.57
N ARG A 169 -12.41 -14.84 20.81
CA ARG A 169 -11.94 -13.50 21.19
C ARG A 169 -10.44 -13.27 21.14
N THR A 170 -10.03 -12.66 20.03
CA THR A 170 -9.08 -11.54 20.00
C THR A 170 -9.34 -10.57 21.15
N MET A 171 -8.27 -10.06 21.77
CA MET A 171 -8.07 -8.68 22.29
C MET A 171 -6.71 -8.60 23.05
N PRO A 172 -6.14 -7.38 23.22
CA PRO A 172 -4.73 -7.06 23.05
C PRO A 172 -3.99 -6.70 24.36
N SER A 173 -2.69 -6.37 24.19
CA SER A 173 -1.78 -5.57 25.03
C SER A 173 -2.12 -5.35 26.50
N THR A 174 -1.32 -5.94 27.40
CA THR A 174 -1.24 -5.54 28.82
C THR A 174 0.15 -5.01 29.14
N ALA A 175 0.14 -3.73 29.50
CA ALA A 175 1.26 -2.93 29.92
C ALA A 175 1.86 -3.39 31.27
N VAL A 176 3.16 -3.12 31.43
CA VAL A 176 3.82 -2.66 32.67
C VAL A 176 3.81 -3.63 33.86
N HIS A 177 4.97 -4.23 34.14
CA HIS A 177 5.52 -4.25 35.49
C HIS A 177 7.06 -4.19 35.44
N ARG A 178 7.61 -3.04 35.80
CA ARG A 178 8.98 -2.88 36.29
C ARG A 178 8.94 -2.95 37.82
N PRO A 179 10.02 -3.42 38.48
CA PRO A 179 10.50 -2.71 39.68
C PRO A 179 11.99 -2.29 39.58
N ILE A 180 12.37 -1.31 40.40
CA ILE A 180 13.61 -0.50 40.37
C ILE A 180 14.60 -0.93 41.49
N GLY A 181 15.92 -0.91 41.18
CA GLY A 181 17.07 -0.56 42.07
C GLY A 181 17.98 -1.71 42.58
N PRO A 182 19.18 -1.46 43.18
CA PRO A 182 20.27 -0.52 42.83
C PRO A 182 21.74 -1.13 42.83
N VAL A 183 22.67 -0.47 42.10
CA VAL A 183 24.14 -0.26 42.33
C VAL A 183 25.16 -1.43 42.44
N ALA A 184 26.18 -1.49 41.54
CA ALA A 184 27.65 -1.31 41.81
C ALA A 184 28.62 -1.97 40.78
N GLN A 185 29.46 -1.12 40.16
CA GLN A 185 30.90 -1.21 39.82
C GLN A 185 31.60 -2.52 39.37
N HIS A 186 32.21 -2.53 38.17
CA HIS A 186 33.69 -2.69 38.00
C HIS A 186 34.18 -2.31 36.58
N VAL A 187 35.41 -1.79 36.50
CA VAL A 187 36.22 -1.36 35.33
C VAL A 187 37.44 -2.30 35.28
N PRO A 188 37.99 -2.77 34.13
CA PRO A 188 39.07 -2.02 33.45
C PRO A 188 39.26 -2.17 31.92
N GLN A 189 39.61 -1.01 31.33
CA GLN A 189 40.64 -0.67 30.31
C GLN A 189 40.79 -1.42 28.96
N ALA A 190 40.87 -0.59 27.91
CA ALA A 190 41.26 -0.86 26.52
C ALA A 190 42.80 -1.00 26.32
N PRO A 191 43.26 -1.46 25.14
CA PRO A 191 43.75 -0.50 24.11
C PRO A 191 43.57 -1.00 22.65
N PRO A 192 44.10 -0.29 21.63
CA PRO A 192 43.71 1.00 21.08
C PRO A 192 43.01 0.86 19.71
N GLN A 193 42.22 1.86 19.34
CA GLN A 193 41.53 1.95 18.05
C GLN A 193 42.42 2.50 16.93
N VAL A 194 42.16 2.02 15.71
CA VAL A 194 42.46 2.69 14.44
C VAL A 194 41.12 3.19 13.88
N PRO A 195 40.99 4.46 13.45
CA PRO A 195 39.68 5.01 13.11
C PRO A 195 39.23 4.55 11.73
N VAL A 196 38.01 4.01 11.64
CA VAL A 196 37.29 3.85 10.36
C VAL A 196 35.99 4.64 10.47
N SER A 197 36.06 5.94 10.19
CA SER A 197 34.90 6.81 10.04
C SER A 197 34.41 6.72 8.59
N ALA A 198 33.21 6.14 8.38
CA ALA A 198 32.25 6.40 7.30
C ALA A 198 31.43 5.12 7.03
N ALA A 199 30.38 4.86 7.82
CA ALA A 199 29.47 3.74 7.53
C ALA A 199 28.01 3.89 8.01
N ASN A 200 27.60 5.06 8.53
CA ASN A 200 26.30 5.20 9.21
C ASN A 200 25.22 5.98 8.44
N SER A 201 25.42 6.34 7.17
CA SER A 201 24.56 7.35 6.53
C SER A 201 23.40 6.86 5.65
N THR A 202 23.12 5.55 5.53
CA THR A 202 22.02 5.08 4.63
C THR A 202 21.01 4.10 5.23
N ILE A 203 21.20 3.66 6.48
CA ILE A 203 20.11 3.07 7.30
C ILE A 203 19.20 4.21 7.86
N ALA A 204 19.64 5.46 7.68
CA ALA A 204 19.02 6.67 8.20
C ALA A 204 17.69 7.04 7.52
N ALA A 205 17.43 6.70 6.25
CA ALA A 205 16.20 7.11 5.58
C ALA A 205 14.93 6.52 6.22
N ALA A 206 14.87 5.20 6.34
CA ALA A 206 13.79 4.49 7.02
C ALA A 206 13.66 4.88 8.51
N GLN A 207 14.80 5.02 9.19
CA GLN A 207 14.85 5.42 10.60
C GLN A 207 14.45 6.89 10.81
N SER A 208 14.70 7.76 9.82
CA SER A 208 14.37 9.19 9.87
C SER A 208 12.85 9.36 9.83
N VAL A 209 12.16 8.75 8.86
CA VAL A 209 10.69 8.80 8.77
C VAL A 209 10.06 8.25 10.06
N ALA A 210 10.54 7.10 10.55
CA ALA A 210 10.13 6.49 11.82
C ALA A 210 10.32 7.41 13.04
N SER A 211 11.46 8.10 13.12
CA SER A 211 11.75 9.02 14.22
C SER A 211 10.87 10.29 14.21
N SER A 212 10.60 10.86 13.03
CA SER A 212 9.75 12.07 12.90
C SER A 212 8.31 11.84 13.37
N VAL A 213 7.73 10.69 13.01
CA VAL A 213 6.35 10.36 13.37
C VAL A 213 6.21 10.17 14.89
N LEU A 214 7.22 9.61 15.54
CA LEU A 214 7.21 9.41 17.00
C LEU A 214 7.23 10.74 17.78
N SER A 215 8.00 11.74 17.31
CA SER A 215 7.99 13.09 17.91
C SER A 215 6.63 13.79 17.74
N THR A 216 5.95 13.54 16.64
CA THR A 216 4.65 14.16 16.37
C THR A 216 3.53 13.52 17.18
N ALA A 217 3.50 12.18 17.30
CA ALA A 217 2.51 11.49 18.14
C ALA A 217 2.54 12.02 19.60
N THR A 218 3.73 12.36 20.10
CA THR A 218 3.91 12.98 21.43
C THR A 218 3.34 14.40 21.51
N SER A 219 3.41 15.16 20.41
CA SER A 219 2.95 16.55 20.32
C SER A 219 1.42 16.65 20.16
N ALA A 220 0.78 15.74 19.42
CA ALA A 220 -0.68 15.68 19.26
C ALA A 220 -1.41 15.33 20.56
N VAL A 221 -0.83 14.48 21.41
CA VAL A 221 -1.38 14.21 22.76
C VAL A 221 -1.32 15.47 23.65
N SER A 222 -0.33 16.33 23.43
CA SER A 222 -0.14 17.56 24.22
C SER A 222 -1.11 18.68 23.82
N SER A 223 -1.49 18.80 22.54
CA SER A 223 -2.45 19.80 22.06
C SER A 223 -3.90 19.49 22.49
N MET A 224 -4.25 18.22 22.67
CA MET A 224 -5.55 17.79 23.21
C MET A 224 -5.76 18.17 24.68
N ALA A 225 -4.68 18.40 25.44
CA ALA A 225 -4.77 18.88 26.83
C ALA A 225 -5.07 20.39 26.92
N ALA A 226 -4.86 21.16 25.85
CA ALA A 226 -4.98 22.62 25.86
C ALA A 226 -6.35 23.16 25.39
N GLY A 227 -7.21 22.31 24.81
CA GLY A 227 -8.46 22.71 24.16
C GLY A 227 -9.74 22.59 25.00
N HIS A 228 -9.68 22.50 26.33
CA HIS A 228 -10.88 22.29 27.15
C HIS A 228 -11.67 23.60 27.37
N ILE A 229 -12.79 23.78 26.65
CA ILE A 229 -13.84 24.75 27.00
C ILE A 229 -14.74 24.10 28.07
N PRO A 230 -14.91 24.69 29.27
CA PRO A 230 -15.66 24.05 30.35
C PRO A 230 -17.17 24.26 30.12
N GLY A 231 -17.87 23.21 29.67
CA GLY A 231 -19.34 23.23 29.70
C GLY A 231 -20.04 22.35 28.67
N LYS A 232 -19.91 21.03 28.79
CA LYS A 232 -20.97 20.03 28.51
C LYS A 232 -20.45 18.64 28.87
N ALA A 233 -21.08 18.01 29.86
CA ALA A 233 -20.81 16.61 30.20
C ALA A 233 -21.58 15.67 29.26
N ALA A 234 -21.00 14.47 29.06
CA ALA A 234 -21.56 13.23 28.50
C ALA A 234 -21.27 12.90 27.02
N ALA A 235 -20.21 12.12 26.81
CA ALA A 235 -20.19 10.89 26.03
C ALA A 235 -19.19 9.93 26.73
N GLY A 236 -19.42 8.62 26.67
CA GLY A 236 -18.67 7.62 27.45
C GLY A 236 -17.14 7.73 27.32
N ASP A 237 -16.42 7.15 28.28
CA ASP A 237 -14.96 7.15 28.46
C ASP A 237 -14.20 6.53 27.26
N GLN A 238 -14.36 7.14 26.09
CA GLN A 238 -13.71 6.77 24.85
C GLN A 238 -12.38 7.49 24.84
N LYS A 239 -11.31 6.72 25.07
CA LYS A 239 -9.95 7.25 25.09
C LYS A 239 -9.62 7.84 23.72
N ASN A 240 -9.21 9.10 23.71
CA ASN A 240 -8.71 9.77 22.52
C ASN A 240 -7.32 9.22 22.19
N GLU A 241 -7.26 8.31 21.23
CA GLU A 241 -6.04 7.61 20.83
C GLU A 241 -5.83 7.74 19.33
N ILE A 242 -4.55 7.89 18.93
CA ILE A 242 -4.12 7.75 17.55
C ILE A 242 -3.05 6.67 17.48
N PHE A 243 -3.10 5.85 16.44
CA PHE A 243 -2.06 4.90 16.10
C PHE A 243 -1.47 5.33 14.78
N VAL A 244 -0.14 5.32 14.67
CA VAL A 244 0.55 5.65 13.42
C VAL A 244 1.52 4.55 13.11
N ASP A 245 1.32 3.91 11.97
CA ASP A 245 2.14 2.84 11.45
C ASP A 245 2.89 3.35 10.23
N ILE A 246 4.22 3.18 10.22
CA ILE A 246 5.04 3.43 9.04
C ILE A 246 5.40 2.08 8.44
N LEU A 247 4.87 1.85 7.25
CA LEU A 247 5.05 0.62 6.51
C LEU A 247 5.95 0.89 5.31
N GLU A 248 7.11 0.26 5.31
CA GLU A 248 8.08 0.37 4.22
C GLU A 248 8.29 -0.97 3.56
N ARG A 249 8.22 -0.98 2.23
CA ARG A 249 8.58 -2.12 1.39
C ARG A 249 9.89 -1.82 0.71
N LEU A 250 10.91 -2.61 1.06
CA LEU A 250 12.23 -2.52 0.46
C LEU A 250 12.29 -3.50 -0.72
N THR A 251 12.51 -2.97 -1.92
CA THR A 251 12.74 -3.78 -3.12
C THR A 251 14.20 -3.63 -3.51
N VAL A 252 14.94 -4.75 -3.55
CA VAL A 252 16.38 -4.73 -3.86
C VAL A 252 16.70 -5.79 -4.89
N LEU A 253 17.33 -5.36 -5.98
CA LEU A 253 17.90 -6.24 -7.00
C LEU A 253 19.43 -6.26 -6.82
N MET A 254 19.98 -7.45 -6.60
CA MET A 254 21.43 -7.65 -6.47
C MET A 254 21.94 -8.57 -7.57
N ASN A 255 23.19 -8.35 -8.00
CA ASN A 255 23.90 -9.31 -8.85
C ASN A 255 24.47 -10.47 -8.01
N ALA A 256 25.05 -11.48 -8.67
CA ALA A 256 25.61 -12.66 -8.01
C ALA A 256 26.81 -12.32 -7.09
N GLN A 257 27.49 -11.20 -7.31
CA GLN A 257 28.58 -10.70 -6.47
C GLN A 257 28.06 -9.96 -5.23
N GLY A 258 26.73 -9.83 -5.07
CA GLY A 258 26.10 -9.12 -3.96
C GLY A 258 26.17 -7.60 -4.09
N GLN A 259 26.43 -7.06 -5.29
CA GLN A 259 26.33 -5.62 -5.56
C GLN A 259 24.87 -5.27 -5.86
N VAL A 260 24.41 -4.13 -5.34
CA VAL A 260 23.05 -3.62 -5.61
C VAL A 260 23.02 -3.04 -7.01
N LEU A 261 22.07 -3.51 -7.83
CA LEU A 261 21.81 -3.00 -9.18
C LEU A 261 20.66 -1.98 -9.18
N ASN A 262 19.66 -2.23 -8.35
CA ASN A 262 18.51 -1.35 -8.16
C ASN A 262 17.99 -1.51 -6.73
N SER A 263 17.58 -0.42 -6.11
CA SER A 263 16.98 -0.41 -4.79
C SER A 263 15.90 0.66 -4.74
N SER A 264 14.73 0.32 -4.23
CA SER A 264 13.67 1.28 -3.96
C SER A 264 12.99 0.99 -2.63
N ILE A 265 12.47 2.04 -2.02
CA ILE A 265 11.64 2.00 -0.82
C ILE A 265 10.28 2.57 -1.19
N ASP A 266 9.25 1.75 -1.08
CA ASP A 266 7.86 2.18 -1.17
C ASP A 266 7.29 2.26 0.24
N GLY A 267 7.06 3.48 0.72
CA GLY A 267 6.63 3.77 2.08
C GLY A 267 5.19 4.27 2.16
N SER A 268 4.52 3.98 3.28
CA SER A 268 3.18 4.44 3.59
C SER A 268 3.07 4.80 5.07
N ILE A 269 2.59 6.01 5.36
CA ILE A 269 2.24 6.42 6.72
C ILE A 269 0.74 6.19 6.89
N GLN A 270 0.39 5.16 7.64
CA GLN A 270 -0.99 4.81 7.97
C GLN A 270 -1.34 5.33 9.36
N MET A 271 -2.51 5.92 9.49
CA MET A 271 -3.02 6.43 10.75
C MET A 271 -4.36 5.79 11.07
N LYS A 272 -4.55 5.45 12.35
CA LYS A 272 -5.83 5.05 12.91
C LYS A 272 -6.26 6.04 13.97
N SER A 273 -7.33 6.79 13.71
CA SER A 273 -7.83 7.82 14.62
C SER A 273 -9.06 7.34 15.40
N TYR A 274 -9.03 7.53 16.71
CA TYR A 274 -10.14 7.35 17.64
C TYR A 274 -10.45 8.65 18.40
N LEU A 275 -10.16 9.79 17.78
CA LEU A 275 -10.31 11.10 18.41
C LEU A 275 -11.77 11.58 18.38
N THR A 276 -12.28 12.01 19.53
CA THR A 276 -13.63 12.58 19.61
C THR A 276 -13.64 13.98 18.99
N GLY A 277 -14.58 14.23 18.08
CA GLY A 277 -14.78 15.56 17.48
C GLY A 277 -13.83 15.91 16.35
N ASN A 278 -12.99 14.96 15.91
CA ASN A 278 -12.09 15.08 14.76
C ASN A 278 -11.30 16.41 14.76
N PRO A 279 -10.43 16.62 15.77
CA PRO A 279 -9.60 17.82 15.83
C PRO A 279 -8.60 17.84 14.68
N GLU A 280 -8.18 19.04 14.29
CA GLU A 280 -7.08 19.21 13.35
C GLU A 280 -5.77 18.68 13.93
N LEU A 281 -5.07 17.85 13.16
CA LEU A 281 -3.78 17.27 13.48
C LEU A 281 -2.69 17.89 12.61
N ARG A 282 -1.49 18.04 13.18
CA ARG A 282 -0.29 18.47 12.47
C ARG A 282 0.76 17.38 12.61
N LEU A 283 1.15 16.75 11.50
CA LEU A 283 2.18 15.73 11.41
C LEU A 283 3.49 16.34 10.93
N ALA A 284 4.49 16.45 11.80
CA ALA A 284 5.82 16.92 11.44
C ALA A 284 6.69 15.76 10.97
N LEU A 285 7.26 15.90 9.78
CA LEU A 285 8.24 14.98 9.22
C LEU A 285 9.66 15.53 9.45
N ASN A 286 10.68 14.68 9.30
CA ASN A 286 12.06 15.12 9.44
C ASN A 286 12.42 16.12 8.34
N ASP A 287 13.17 17.15 8.73
CA ASP A 287 13.66 18.20 7.82
C ASP A 287 14.55 17.64 6.70
N ASP A 288 15.15 16.47 6.93
CA ASP A 288 16.00 15.76 5.97
C ASP A 288 15.21 15.23 4.75
N LEU A 289 13.87 15.18 4.81
CA LEU A 289 13.03 14.72 3.72
C LEU A 289 12.75 15.87 2.74
N GLU A 290 13.39 15.86 1.58
CA GLU A 290 13.13 16.84 0.51
C GLU A 290 12.30 16.19 -0.60
N ILE A 291 11.13 16.74 -0.94
CA ILE A 291 10.43 16.34 -2.17
C ILE A 291 11.25 16.84 -3.36
N LEU A 292 11.59 15.93 -4.27
CA LEU A 292 12.14 16.26 -5.58
C LEU A 292 11.08 16.96 -6.45
N SER A 293 10.79 18.22 -6.15
CA SER A 293 9.81 19.04 -6.89
C SER A 293 10.35 19.54 -8.24
N GLN A 294 11.63 19.31 -8.55
CA GLN A 294 12.23 19.63 -9.85
C GLN A 294 13.22 18.54 -10.29
N PRO A 295 13.18 18.08 -11.56
CA PRO A 295 14.30 17.34 -12.11
C PRO A 295 15.48 18.30 -12.12
N ARG A 296 16.49 18.07 -11.27
CA ARG A 296 17.73 18.84 -11.30
C ARG A 296 18.40 18.61 -12.65
N GLU A 297 18.15 19.52 -13.60
CA GLU A 297 19.14 19.82 -14.63
C GLU A 297 20.41 20.26 -13.88
N ALA A 298 21.38 19.35 -13.83
CA ALA A 298 22.78 19.53 -13.41
C ALA A 298 23.06 20.81 -12.60
N ALA A 299 22.61 20.88 -11.35
CA ALA A 299 23.05 21.93 -10.44
C ALA A 299 24.55 21.73 -10.14
N PRO A 300 25.36 22.80 -10.06
CA PRO A 300 26.81 22.69 -9.88
C PRO A 300 27.15 21.98 -8.56
N MET A 301 28.16 21.11 -8.63
CA MET A 301 28.73 20.34 -7.52
C MET A 301 28.91 21.18 -6.24
N PRO A 302 28.59 20.66 -5.04
CA PRO A 302 28.83 21.38 -3.80
C PRO A 302 30.33 21.54 -3.54
N ASN A 303 30.68 22.73 -3.04
CA ASN A 303 32.01 23.15 -2.66
C ASN A 303 32.57 22.27 -1.51
N TYR A 304 33.79 21.75 -1.68
CA TYR A 304 34.53 20.98 -0.67
C TYR A 304 34.94 21.91 0.49
N GLY A 305 34.08 22.09 1.49
CA GLY A 305 34.44 22.86 2.68
C GLY A 305 33.27 23.17 3.62
N GLY A 306 32.89 22.20 4.46
CA GLY A 306 32.07 22.50 5.64
C GLY A 306 31.24 21.34 6.17
N GLY A 307 31.71 20.73 7.27
CA GLY A 307 30.91 19.95 8.23
C GLY A 307 30.33 18.60 7.78
N PRO A 308 29.93 17.71 8.71
CA PRO A 308 29.18 16.51 8.40
C PRO A 308 27.80 16.93 7.87
N GLN A 309 27.61 16.86 6.56
CA GLN A 309 26.33 17.09 5.91
C GLN A 309 25.32 16.05 6.42
N GLN A 310 24.24 16.54 7.05
CA GLN A 310 23.02 15.75 7.23
C GLN A 310 22.63 15.21 5.87
N ALA A 311 22.53 13.88 5.77
CA ALA A 311 22.20 13.21 4.53
C ALA A 311 20.72 13.51 4.23
N VAL A 312 20.49 14.49 3.36
CA VAL A 312 19.16 14.75 2.80
C VAL A 312 18.70 13.48 2.12
N VAL A 313 17.52 13.01 2.50
CA VAL A 313 16.85 11.85 1.92
C VAL A 313 15.83 12.41 0.93
N PRO A 314 16.14 12.43 -0.37
CA PRO A 314 15.18 12.89 -1.35
C PRO A 314 14.01 11.91 -1.41
N LEU A 315 12.80 12.42 -1.25
CA LEU A 315 11.58 11.75 -1.65
C LEU A 315 11.42 11.96 -3.15
N ASP A 316 11.51 10.89 -3.93
CA ASP A 316 11.35 10.93 -5.38
C ASP A 316 9.92 11.26 -5.75
N ASP A 317 8.96 10.58 -5.13
CA ASP A 317 7.53 10.84 -5.31
C ASP A 317 6.80 10.77 -3.97
N CYS A 318 5.76 11.56 -3.82
CA CYS A 318 4.83 11.44 -2.69
C CYS A 318 3.40 11.76 -3.10
N THR A 319 2.45 11.07 -2.45
CA THR A 319 1.02 11.29 -2.58
C THR A 319 0.43 11.50 -1.21
N PHE A 320 -0.53 12.42 -1.10
CA PHE A 320 -1.14 12.79 0.17
C PHE A 320 -2.63 12.46 0.16
N HIS A 321 -3.16 12.21 1.35
CA HIS A 321 -4.59 12.10 1.53
C HIS A 321 -5.29 13.42 1.15
N PRO A 322 -6.47 13.42 0.51
CA PRO A 322 -7.13 14.65 0.05
C PRO A 322 -7.48 15.67 1.15
N ARG A 323 -7.54 15.24 2.42
CA ARG A 323 -7.78 16.12 3.58
C ARG A 323 -6.51 16.81 4.10
N VAL A 324 -5.36 16.53 3.50
CA VAL A 324 -4.08 17.11 3.91
C VAL A 324 -3.87 18.45 3.24
N ASP A 325 -3.69 19.47 4.07
CA ASP A 325 -3.21 20.78 3.66
C ASP A 325 -1.69 20.77 3.55
N LEU A 326 -1.19 21.20 2.40
CA LEU A 326 0.22 21.24 2.03
C LEU A 326 0.84 22.64 2.18
N ASN A 327 0.07 23.65 2.62
CA ASN A 327 0.56 25.03 2.77
C ASN A 327 1.82 25.13 3.64
N ASP A 328 1.87 24.36 4.74
CA ASP A 328 3.01 24.33 5.67
C ASP A 328 4.07 23.29 5.26
N PHE A 329 3.79 22.42 4.29
CA PHE A 329 4.64 21.28 3.98
C PHE A 329 5.98 21.69 3.36
N ASP A 330 5.95 22.60 2.39
CA ASP A 330 7.15 23.02 1.65
C ASP A 330 8.15 23.79 2.52
N SER A 331 7.69 24.44 3.59
CA SER A 331 8.53 25.27 4.46
C SER A 331 8.86 24.63 5.80
N GLN A 332 7.90 23.90 6.41
CA GLN A 332 8.03 23.35 7.76
C GLN A 332 8.04 21.82 7.79
N ARG A 333 7.83 21.14 6.64
CA ARG A 333 7.64 19.67 6.57
C ARG A 333 6.51 19.19 7.48
N ILE A 334 5.49 20.02 7.65
CA ILE A 334 4.30 19.73 8.44
C ILE A 334 3.12 19.45 7.51
N LEU A 335 2.46 18.32 7.73
CA LEU A 335 1.18 17.96 7.13
C LEU A 335 0.06 18.31 8.10
N SER A 336 -0.81 19.24 7.75
CA SER A 336 -1.97 19.62 8.57
C SER A 336 -3.23 18.96 8.00
N PHE A 337 -4.04 18.28 8.82
CA PHE A 337 -5.26 17.61 8.34
C PHE A 337 -6.27 17.33 9.45
N VAL A 338 -7.54 17.21 9.08
CA VAL A 338 -8.59 16.66 9.95
C VAL A 338 -8.70 15.15 9.68
N PRO A 339 -8.37 14.27 10.66
CA PRO A 339 -8.34 12.84 10.44
C PRO A 339 -9.75 12.31 10.17
N PRO A 340 -9.93 11.43 9.16
CA PRO A 340 -11.08 10.54 9.09
C PRO A 340 -11.17 9.61 10.30
N ASP A 341 -12.38 9.12 10.57
CA ASP A 341 -12.62 8.12 11.61
C ASP A 341 -12.08 6.76 11.14
N GLY A 342 -11.33 6.07 12.00
CA GLY A 342 -10.77 4.76 11.65
C GLY A 342 -9.42 4.85 10.95
N GLU A 343 -9.15 3.91 10.04
CA GLU A 343 -7.84 3.68 9.43
C GLU A 343 -7.74 4.29 8.03
N PHE A 344 -6.71 5.11 7.79
CA PHE A 344 -6.46 5.76 6.51
C PHE A 344 -4.96 5.96 6.27
N SER A 345 -4.56 6.06 5.00
CA SER A 345 -3.19 6.46 4.65
C SER A 345 -3.10 7.98 4.60
N VAL A 346 -2.19 8.56 5.39
CA VAL A 346 -1.91 10.00 5.43
C VAL A 346 -1.10 10.40 4.20
N MET A 347 -0.04 9.63 3.92
CA MET A 347 0.82 9.82 2.77
C MET A 347 1.42 8.49 2.31
N ASN A 348 1.68 8.37 1.01
CA ASN A 348 2.56 7.36 0.46
C ASN A 348 3.75 8.05 -0.19
N TYR A 349 4.93 7.47 -0.07
CA TYR A 349 6.16 8.05 -0.58
C TYR A 349 7.03 6.98 -1.22
N ARG A 350 7.88 7.39 -2.14
CA ARG A 350 8.85 6.54 -2.81
C ARG A 350 10.24 7.16 -2.75
N ILE A 351 11.22 6.30 -2.50
CA ILE A 351 12.64 6.64 -2.50
C ILE A 351 13.36 5.63 -3.38
N ASP A 352 13.96 6.09 -4.47
CA ASP A 352 14.78 5.35 -5.43
C ASP A 352 16.28 5.60 -5.21
N SER A 353 16.64 6.44 -4.24
CA SER A 353 18.05 6.62 -3.84
C SER A 353 18.65 5.33 -3.29
N GLU A 354 19.94 5.11 -3.57
CA GLU A 354 20.63 3.90 -3.13
C GLU A 354 20.74 3.84 -1.60
N PHE A 355 20.18 2.79 -1.01
CA PHE A 355 20.26 2.53 0.42
C PHE A 355 21.01 1.23 0.72
N ARG A 356 21.53 1.11 1.93
CA ARG A 356 22.21 -0.13 2.36
C ARG A 356 21.15 -1.18 2.72
N PRO A 357 21.03 -2.29 1.96
CA PRO A 357 20.01 -3.29 2.25
C PRO A 357 20.28 -3.98 3.59
N PRO A 358 19.21 -4.31 4.36
CA PRO A 358 19.35 -4.95 5.68
C PRO A 358 19.94 -6.37 5.59
N PHE A 359 19.82 -7.01 4.43
CA PHE A 359 20.40 -8.31 4.16
C PHE A 359 21.18 -8.26 2.85
N ARG A 360 22.42 -8.77 2.87
CA ARG A 360 23.20 -9.05 1.67
C ARG A 360 23.17 -10.53 1.39
N VAL A 361 22.75 -10.90 0.18
CA VAL A 361 22.66 -12.28 -0.27
C VAL A 361 23.70 -12.49 -1.36
N THR A 362 24.58 -13.48 -1.17
CA THR A 362 25.61 -13.84 -2.16
C THR A 362 25.45 -15.33 -2.49
N PRO A 363 24.88 -15.66 -3.66
CA PRO A 363 24.76 -17.03 -4.13
C PRO A 363 26.06 -17.49 -4.81
N PHE A 364 26.42 -18.75 -4.58
CA PHE A 364 27.48 -19.45 -5.28
C PHE A 364 26.91 -20.74 -5.85
N VAL A 365 26.94 -20.88 -7.17
CA VAL A 365 26.45 -22.08 -7.87
C VAL A 365 27.65 -22.84 -8.39
N ASP A 366 27.75 -24.12 -8.04
CA ASP A 366 28.77 -25.02 -8.56
C ASP A 366 28.13 -26.24 -9.23
N SER A 367 28.49 -26.46 -10.49
CA SER A 367 27.97 -27.57 -11.31
C SER A 367 28.90 -28.76 -11.15
N VAL A 368 28.72 -29.51 -10.06
CA VAL A 368 29.54 -30.68 -9.72
C VAL A 368 29.49 -31.76 -10.81
N SER A 369 28.33 -31.96 -11.43
CA SER A 369 28.18 -32.82 -12.62
C SER A 369 26.96 -32.41 -13.45
N GLN A 370 26.73 -33.08 -14.59
CA GLN A 370 25.52 -32.88 -15.42
C GLN A 370 24.20 -33.17 -14.68
N TYR A 371 24.26 -33.89 -13.55
CA TYR A 371 23.10 -34.31 -12.76
C TYR A 371 23.09 -33.77 -11.32
N LYS A 372 24.11 -32.99 -10.94
CA LYS A 372 24.25 -32.47 -9.58
C LYS A 372 24.73 -31.03 -9.62
N VAL A 373 23.94 -30.14 -9.03
CA VAL A 373 24.29 -28.74 -8.79
C VAL A 373 24.33 -28.54 -7.28
N GLU A 374 25.40 -27.89 -6.80
CA GLU A 374 25.52 -27.43 -5.42
C GLU A 374 25.31 -25.91 -5.40
N LEU A 375 24.43 -25.46 -4.50
CA LEU A 375 24.13 -24.06 -4.32
C LEU A 375 24.46 -23.68 -2.87
N VAL A 376 25.42 -22.78 -2.71
CA VAL A 376 25.79 -22.20 -1.42
C VAL A 376 25.31 -20.77 -1.38
N ILE A 377 24.41 -20.47 -0.46
CA ILE A 377 23.86 -19.12 -0.29
C ILE A 377 24.41 -18.55 1.02
N LYS A 378 25.16 -17.46 0.92
CA LYS A 378 25.60 -16.70 2.09
C LYS A 378 24.65 -15.54 2.31
N ILE A 379 24.00 -15.51 3.47
CA ILE A 379 23.13 -14.42 3.91
C ILE A 379 23.85 -13.68 5.03
N ARG A 380 24.11 -12.39 4.85
CA ARG A 380 24.69 -11.52 5.86
C ARG A 380 23.66 -10.48 6.27
N ALA A 381 23.37 -10.40 7.56
CA ALA A 381 22.60 -9.29 8.11
C ALA A 381 23.51 -8.05 8.20
N GLU A 382 23.11 -6.95 7.56
CA GLU A 382 23.77 -5.63 7.62
C GLU A 382 22.92 -4.65 8.42
N VAL A 383 22.30 -5.11 9.50
CA VAL A 383 21.50 -4.31 10.43
C VAL A 383 22.25 -4.11 11.75
N PRO A 384 21.91 -3.07 12.53
CA PRO A 384 22.41 -2.91 13.89
C PRO A 384 22.10 -4.13 14.76
N GLU A 385 22.97 -4.46 15.71
CA GLU A 385 22.81 -5.64 16.59
C GLU A 385 21.54 -5.62 17.44
N SER A 386 20.96 -4.44 17.67
CA SER A 386 19.67 -4.29 18.36
C SER A 386 18.49 -4.77 17.54
N ASN A 387 18.67 -4.95 16.24
CA ASN A 387 17.61 -5.24 15.29
C ASN A 387 17.75 -6.68 14.79
N TYR A 388 16.61 -7.32 14.54
CA TYR A 388 16.56 -8.67 13.99
C TYR A 388 15.47 -8.77 12.93
N GLY A 389 15.64 -9.69 11.97
CA GLY A 389 14.59 -10.02 11.01
C GLY A 389 13.65 -11.07 11.60
N GLY A 390 12.37 -10.73 11.74
CA GLY A 390 11.33 -11.70 12.03
C GLY A 390 10.84 -12.42 10.78
N ASN A 391 10.41 -13.68 10.90
CA ASN A 391 9.73 -14.45 9.84
C ASN A 391 10.45 -14.43 8.47
N ILE A 392 11.77 -14.60 8.47
CA ILE A 392 12.56 -14.61 7.24
C ILE A 392 12.20 -15.87 6.43
N GLN A 393 11.66 -15.66 5.22
CA GLN A 393 11.41 -16.71 4.25
C GLN A 393 12.33 -16.52 3.05
N MET A 394 13.00 -17.60 2.66
CA MET A 394 13.81 -17.64 1.44
C MET A 394 13.19 -18.58 0.43
N THR A 395 13.02 -18.12 -0.80
CA THR A 395 12.58 -18.94 -1.93
C THR A 395 13.71 -19.07 -2.93
N ILE A 396 14.11 -20.31 -3.19
CA ILE A 396 15.19 -20.64 -4.11
C ILE A 396 14.58 -21.44 -5.26
N PRO A 397 14.58 -20.92 -6.50
CA PRO A 397 14.12 -21.67 -7.64
C PRO A 397 15.10 -22.80 -7.97
N THR A 398 14.59 -24.03 -8.08
CA THR A 398 15.37 -25.19 -8.51
C THR A 398 15.17 -25.47 -10.01
N PRO A 399 16.15 -26.10 -10.70
CA PRO A 399 15.96 -26.53 -12.09
C PRO A 399 14.70 -27.40 -12.28
N PRO A 400 13.98 -27.32 -13.42
CA PRO A 400 12.74 -28.08 -13.63
C PRO A 400 12.86 -29.61 -13.52
N GLY A 401 14.05 -30.16 -13.76
CA GLY A 401 14.33 -31.60 -13.68
C GLY A 401 14.84 -32.08 -12.32
N THR A 402 14.70 -31.27 -11.26
CA THR A 402 15.24 -31.60 -9.93
C THR A 402 14.50 -32.78 -9.32
N ALA A 403 15.18 -33.92 -9.16
CA ALA A 403 14.61 -35.13 -8.58
C ALA A 403 14.68 -35.16 -7.04
N SER A 404 15.67 -34.49 -6.45
CA SER A 404 15.88 -34.44 -5.01
C SER A 404 16.64 -33.19 -4.62
N VAL A 405 16.38 -32.68 -3.41
CA VAL A 405 17.06 -31.53 -2.81
C VAL A 405 17.53 -31.91 -1.42
N ASN A 406 18.79 -31.64 -1.12
CA ASN A 406 19.30 -31.68 0.25
C ASN A 406 19.68 -30.26 0.67
N CYS A 407 19.30 -29.87 1.89
CA CYS A 407 19.49 -28.51 2.39
C CYS A 407 20.08 -28.56 3.79
N ASP A 408 21.27 -27.99 3.94
CA ASP A 408 21.97 -27.86 5.21
C ASP A 408 22.13 -26.37 5.54
N MET A 409 21.71 -25.99 6.75
CA MET A 409 21.87 -24.62 7.24
C MET A 409 22.96 -24.60 8.32
N SER A 410 23.99 -23.79 8.09
CA SER A 410 25.05 -23.54 9.08
C SER A 410 25.09 -22.05 9.42
N ALA A 411 25.09 -21.75 10.72
CA ALA A 411 25.32 -20.40 11.21
C ALA A 411 26.84 -20.21 11.40
N VAL A 412 27.44 -19.30 10.64
CA VAL A 412 28.81 -18.85 10.92
C VAL A 412 28.67 -17.63 11.82
N GLY A 413 28.84 -17.83 13.13
CA GLY A 413 28.79 -16.75 14.12
C GLY A 413 29.93 -15.75 13.89
N GLY A 414 29.58 -14.46 13.86
CA GLY A 414 30.51 -13.33 13.91
C GLY A 414 30.55 -12.73 15.29
#